data_AF-A0A662VFD0-F1
#
_entry.id   AF-A0A662VFD0-F1
#
_cell.length_a   1.000
_cell.length_b   1.000
_cell.length_c   1.000
_cell.angle_alpha   90.00
_cell.angle_beta   90.00
_cell.angle_gamma   90.00
#
_symmetry.space_group_name_H-M   'P 1'
#
loop_
_entity.id
_entity.type
_entity.pdbx_description
1 polymer ?
#
loop_
_entity_poly.entity_id
_entity_poly.type
_entity_poly.pdbx_seq_one_letter_code
_entity_poly.pdbx_strand_id
1 'polypeptide(L)'
;MEYKVKDTSLAPRGRLKIEWAEHHMPVLMLLKRKYADEKPLSGIRIGAVLHVTKETAVLMKALKDAGAEEVVLAASNPLSTQDDVAAALVEYGIRVYAWRGQSSDEYYWCLRKVVESEPDIVLDDGGDLHALLHKDYIDYAGRIIGGTEETTTGVIRLKALEREGVLKYPVIAVNNAYTKHLFDNRYGTGQSTFDGILRATNILVAGKVVVVAGYGWVGKGIAMRARGLGARRVIVTEV
;
A
#
# COMPACT_ATOMS: atom_id res chain seq x y z
N MET A 1 -9.41 3.34 -21.84
CA MET A 1 -8.68 2.64 -20.76
C MET A 1 -9.64 1.72 -20.05
N GLU A 2 -9.32 0.43 -19.94
CA GLU A 2 -10.11 -0.53 -19.15
C GLU A 2 -9.79 -0.33 -17.65
N TYR A 3 -10.80 -0.41 -16.79
CA TYR A 3 -10.70 -0.33 -15.33
C TYR A 3 -11.90 -1.04 -14.69
N LYS A 4 -11.82 -1.37 -13.39
CA LYS A 4 -12.95 -1.88 -12.61
C LYS A 4 -12.93 -1.32 -11.20
N VAL A 5 -13.85 -0.40 -10.94
CA VAL A 5 -14.12 0.19 -9.62
C VAL A 5 -15.59 0.00 -9.28
N LYS A 6 -15.96 0.22 -8.01
CA LYS A 6 -17.34 -0.02 -7.54
C LYS A 6 -18.36 0.89 -8.20
N ASP A 7 -18.07 2.20 -8.21
CA ASP A 7 -18.98 3.24 -8.68
C ASP A 7 -18.16 4.49 -9.03
N THR A 8 -18.16 4.87 -10.31
CA THR A 8 -17.42 6.04 -10.81
C THR A 8 -18.03 7.36 -10.37
N SER A 9 -19.32 7.40 -10.01
CA SER A 9 -19.99 8.63 -9.56
C SER A 9 -19.46 9.16 -8.23
N LEU A 10 -18.69 8.35 -7.49
CA LEU A 10 -18.06 8.72 -6.23
C LEU A 10 -16.81 9.61 -6.40
N ALA A 11 -16.31 9.76 -7.62
CA ALA A 11 -15.07 10.46 -7.91
C ALA A 11 -14.99 11.89 -7.33
N PRO A 12 -16.04 12.75 -7.38
CA PRO A 12 -15.98 14.09 -6.79
C PRO A 12 -15.62 14.08 -5.30
N ARG A 13 -16.13 13.11 -4.52
CA ARG A 13 -15.79 12.96 -3.10
C ARG A 13 -14.36 12.47 -2.90
N GLY A 14 -13.90 11.56 -3.77
CA GLY A 14 -12.52 11.09 -3.79
C GLY A 14 -11.52 12.21 -4.06
N ARG A 15 -11.80 13.12 -5.01
CA ARG A 15 -10.94 14.26 -5.33
C ARG A 15 -10.66 15.13 -4.11
N LEU A 16 -11.71 15.46 -3.33
CA LEU A 16 -11.55 16.25 -2.09
C LEU A 16 -10.67 15.54 -1.05
N LYS A 17 -10.78 14.22 -0.93
CA LYS A 17 -9.92 13.44 -0.03
C LYS A 17 -8.46 13.41 -0.49
N ILE A 18 -8.24 13.28 -1.80
CA ILE A 18 -6.91 13.28 -2.41
C ILE A 18 -6.25 14.64 -2.22
N GLU A 19 -6.97 15.73 -2.52
CA GLU A 19 -6.50 17.10 -2.28
C GLU A 19 -6.12 17.31 -0.81
N TRP A 20 -6.98 16.88 0.12
CA TRP A 20 -6.67 16.92 1.55
C TRP A 20 -5.38 16.16 1.89
N ALA A 21 -5.16 14.98 1.29
CA ALA A 21 -3.94 14.21 1.49
C ALA A 21 -2.71 14.93 0.92
N GLU A 22 -2.81 15.57 -0.26
CA GLU A 22 -1.72 16.35 -0.86
C GLU A 22 -1.23 17.45 0.08
N HIS A 23 -2.14 18.16 0.76
CA HIS A 23 -1.80 19.17 1.76
C HIS A 23 -1.03 18.63 2.99
N HIS A 24 -1.09 17.33 3.25
CA HIS A 24 -0.48 16.68 4.42
C HIS A 24 0.69 15.75 4.06
N MET A 25 1.11 15.72 2.79
CA MET A 25 2.21 14.87 2.30
C MET A 25 3.36 15.72 1.71
N PRO A 26 3.97 16.63 2.48
CA PRO A 26 4.90 17.64 1.95
C PRO A 26 6.12 17.04 1.26
N VAL A 27 6.65 15.91 1.75
CA VAL A 27 7.80 15.23 1.14
C VAL A 27 7.45 14.70 -0.24
N LEU A 28 6.32 14.01 -0.38
CA LEU A 28 5.89 13.48 -1.66
C LEU A 28 5.52 14.60 -2.64
N MET A 29 4.89 15.68 -2.15
CA MET A 29 4.59 16.85 -2.96
C MET A 29 5.85 17.62 -3.41
N LEU A 30 6.94 17.55 -2.65
CA LEU A 30 8.24 18.07 -3.07
C LEU A 30 8.82 17.20 -4.20
N LEU A 31 8.81 15.88 -4.05
CA LEU A 31 9.32 14.95 -5.07
C LEU A 31 8.50 15.03 -6.36
N LYS A 32 7.17 15.07 -6.25
CA LYS A 32 6.24 15.26 -7.37
C LYS A 32 6.57 16.53 -8.14
N ARG A 33 6.79 17.66 -7.45
CA ARG A 33 7.20 18.92 -8.11
C ARG A 33 8.57 18.82 -8.75
N LYS A 34 9.55 18.25 -8.05
CA LYS A 34 10.92 18.10 -8.56
C LYS A 34 10.95 17.28 -9.85
N TYR A 35 10.26 16.14 -9.88
CA TYR A 35 10.33 15.20 -11.00
C TYR A 35 9.25 15.42 -12.07
N ALA A 36 8.37 16.41 -11.89
CA ALA A 36 7.40 16.79 -12.91
C ALA A 36 8.08 17.30 -14.19
N ASP A 37 9.24 17.95 -14.07
CA ASP A 37 10.00 18.47 -15.22
C ASP A 37 11.00 17.43 -15.76
N GLU A 38 11.68 16.71 -14.87
CA GLU A 38 12.71 15.71 -15.24
C GLU A 38 12.12 14.46 -15.92
N LYS A 39 10.88 14.11 -15.60
CA LYS A 39 10.17 12.93 -16.12
C LYS A 39 11.01 11.64 -16.09
N PRO A 40 11.63 11.26 -14.95
CA PRO A 40 12.55 10.12 -14.87
C PRO A 40 11.89 8.76 -15.15
N LEU A 41 10.56 8.68 -15.16
CA LEU A 41 9.80 7.46 -15.43
C LEU A 41 9.24 7.43 -16.87
N SER A 42 9.71 8.32 -17.76
CA SER A 42 9.29 8.33 -19.17
C SER A 42 9.50 6.97 -19.84
N GLY A 43 8.44 6.42 -20.43
CA GLY A 43 8.45 5.11 -21.09
C GLY A 43 8.44 3.90 -20.14
N ILE A 44 8.21 4.12 -18.85
CA ILE A 44 8.09 3.05 -17.84
C ILE A 44 6.62 2.80 -17.53
N ARG A 45 6.19 1.53 -17.62
CA ARG A 45 4.89 1.06 -17.13
C ARG A 45 5.02 0.55 -15.71
N ILE A 46 4.11 0.97 -14.83
CA ILE A 46 4.16 0.65 -13.41
C ILE A 46 2.91 -0.11 -12.99
N GLY A 47 3.12 -1.26 -12.34
CA GLY A 47 2.07 -2.06 -11.73
C GLY A 47 2.17 -2.03 -10.22
N ALA A 48 1.10 -1.63 -9.53
CA ALA A 48 1.08 -1.48 -8.08
C ALA A 48 -0.03 -2.33 -7.45
N VAL A 49 0.30 -3.04 -6.37
CA VAL A 49 -0.64 -3.73 -5.49
C VAL A 49 -0.43 -3.19 -4.08
N LEU A 50 -1.24 -2.20 -3.71
CA LEU A 50 -1.13 -1.44 -2.46
C LEU A 50 -2.53 -1.19 -1.89
N HIS A 51 -2.65 -0.78 -0.63
CA HIS A 51 -3.93 -0.33 -0.11
C HIS A 51 -4.47 0.86 -0.93
N VAL A 52 -5.68 0.77 -1.50
CA VAL A 52 -6.22 1.85 -2.35
C VAL A 52 -6.88 2.92 -1.48
N THR A 53 -6.06 3.86 -1.01
CA THR A 53 -6.46 4.98 -0.15
C THR A 53 -6.06 6.32 -0.76
N LYS A 54 -6.50 7.43 -0.13
CA LYS A 54 -6.18 8.79 -0.58
C LYS A 54 -4.67 9.05 -0.57
N GLU A 55 -3.91 8.45 0.34
CA GLU A 55 -2.45 8.54 0.42
C GLU A 55 -1.80 7.85 -0.80
N THR A 56 -2.22 6.62 -1.11
CA THR A 56 -1.78 5.89 -2.31
C THR A 56 -2.15 6.64 -3.58
N ALA A 57 -3.29 7.32 -3.61
CA ALA A 57 -3.66 8.13 -4.75
C ALA A 57 -2.69 9.28 -5.01
N VAL A 58 -2.16 9.93 -3.96
CA VAL A 58 -1.10 10.94 -4.12
C VAL A 58 0.18 10.31 -4.70
N LEU A 59 0.54 9.09 -4.26
CA LEU A 59 1.68 8.36 -4.82
C LEU A 59 1.47 8.05 -6.31
N MET A 60 0.33 7.50 -6.70
CA MET A 60 0.06 7.17 -8.10
C MET A 60 0.08 8.42 -8.99
N LYS A 61 -0.47 9.54 -8.51
CA LYS A 61 -0.38 10.84 -9.19
C LYS A 61 1.09 11.29 -9.31
N ALA A 62 1.90 11.15 -8.27
CA ALA A 62 3.32 11.52 -8.31
C ALA A 62 4.12 10.68 -9.33
N LEU A 63 3.85 9.37 -9.41
CA LEU A 63 4.49 8.49 -10.39
C LEU A 63 4.10 8.87 -11.83
N LYS A 64 2.82 9.13 -12.06
CA LYS A 64 2.32 9.61 -13.35
C LYS A 64 2.92 10.97 -13.72
N ASP A 65 2.97 11.91 -12.77
CA ASP A 65 3.56 13.23 -12.99
C ASP A 65 5.07 13.15 -13.22
N ALA A 66 5.76 12.12 -12.69
CA ALA A 66 7.15 11.81 -12.98
C ALA A 66 7.37 11.13 -14.35
N GLY A 67 6.33 11.02 -15.19
CA GLY A 67 6.43 10.62 -16.59
C GLY A 67 6.11 9.17 -16.89
N ALA A 68 5.67 8.37 -15.90
CA ALA A 68 5.28 6.99 -16.13
C ALA A 68 4.28 6.90 -17.29
N GLU A 69 4.59 6.06 -18.28
CA GLU A 69 3.73 5.86 -19.46
C GLU A 69 2.38 5.32 -19.03
N GLU A 70 2.39 4.43 -18.04
CA GLU A 70 1.19 3.86 -17.48
C GLU A 70 1.35 3.53 -16.00
N VAL A 71 0.26 3.72 -15.24
CA VAL A 71 0.16 3.32 -13.84
C VAL A 71 -1.11 2.49 -13.67
N VAL A 72 -0.94 1.26 -13.20
CA VAL A 72 -2.02 0.32 -12.91
C VAL A 72 -2.01 -0.03 -11.43
N LEU A 73 -3.17 0.05 -10.80
CA LEU A 73 -3.32 -0.16 -9.36
C LEU A 73 -4.39 -1.21 -9.05
N ALA A 74 -4.04 -2.17 -8.20
CA ALA A 74 -4.97 -3.05 -7.50
C ALA A 74 -4.77 -2.96 -5.98
N ALA A 75 -5.74 -3.48 -5.22
CA ALA A 75 -5.69 -3.47 -3.76
C ALA A 75 -4.78 -4.59 -3.22
N SER A 76 -3.96 -4.30 -2.21
CA SER A 76 -3.21 -5.32 -1.44
C SER A 76 -4.10 -6.06 -0.43
N ASN A 77 -5.28 -5.52 -0.11
CA ASN A 77 -6.23 -6.17 0.80
C ASN A 77 -7.70 -5.92 0.38
N PRO A 78 -8.57 -6.95 0.37
CA PRO A 78 -9.96 -6.84 -0.07
C PRO A 78 -10.81 -5.79 0.64
N LEU A 79 -10.48 -5.41 1.87
CA LEU A 79 -11.25 -4.47 2.69
C LEU A 79 -10.61 -3.07 2.76
N SER A 80 -9.44 -2.87 2.18
CA SER A 80 -8.67 -1.63 2.36
C SER A 80 -9.09 -0.50 1.43
N THR A 81 -9.69 -0.83 0.29
CA THR A 81 -10.09 0.15 -0.72
C THR A 81 -11.05 1.20 -0.18
N GLN A 82 -10.78 2.46 -0.50
CA GLN A 82 -11.72 3.57 -0.41
C GLN A 82 -12.35 3.77 -1.79
N ASP A 83 -13.59 3.31 -1.98
CA ASP A 83 -14.25 3.25 -3.29
C ASP A 83 -14.33 4.62 -3.99
N ASP A 84 -14.48 5.71 -3.23
CA ASP A 84 -14.48 7.06 -3.77
C ASP A 84 -13.11 7.52 -4.27
N VAL A 85 -12.03 7.11 -3.60
CA VAL A 85 -10.67 7.37 -4.05
C VAL A 85 -10.34 6.55 -5.30
N ALA A 86 -10.75 5.28 -5.33
CA ALA A 86 -10.59 4.43 -6.51
C ALA A 86 -11.29 5.06 -7.73
N ALA A 87 -12.52 5.56 -7.56
CA ALA A 87 -13.25 6.29 -8.58
C ALA A 87 -12.52 7.56 -9.06
N ALA A 88 -11.98 8.36 -8.13
CA ALA A 88 -11.25 9.58 -8.49
C ALA A 88 -9.94 9.30 -9.25
N LEU A 89 -9.23 8.22 -8.91
CA LEU A 89 -8.01 7.82 -9.60
C LEU A 89 -8.23 7.51 -11.09
N VAL A 90 -9.38 6.93 -11.43
CA VAL A 90 -9.76 6.67 -12.82
C VAL A 90 -9.87 7.97 -13.63
N GLU A 91 -10.45 9.02 -13.06
CA GLU A 91 -10.52 10.35 -13.72
C GLU A 91 -9.14 11.00 -13.89
N TYR A 92 -8.19 10.70 -12.99
CA TYR A 92 -6.79 11.09 -13.15
C TYR A 92 -6.05 10.23 -14.19
N GLY A 93 -6.74 9.33 -14.90
CA GLY A 93 -6.20 8.47 -15.94
C GLY A 93 -5.22 7.43 -15.40
N ILE A 94 -5.50 6.89 -14.22
CA ILE A 94 -4.81 5.75 -13.63
C ILE A 94 -5.76 4.55 -13.76
N ARG A 95 -5.26 3.41 -14.24
CA ARG A 95 -6.10 2.21 -14.36
C ARG A 95 -6.22 1.55 -13.00
N VAL A 96 -7.45 1.44 -12.48
CA VAL A 96 -7.69 0.88 -11.15
C VAL A 96 -8.56 -0.37 -11.25
N TYR A 97 -8.12 -1.44 -10.61
CA TYR A 97 -8.85 -2.69 -10.42
C TYR A 97 -8.99 -2.95 -8.92
N ALA A 98 -9.91 -2.24 -8.29
CA ALA A 98 -10.10 -2.31 -6.84
C ALA A 98 -11.48 -1.80 -6.41
N TRP A 99 -12.08 -2.50 -5.45
CA TRP A 99 -13.24 -2.04 -4.69
C TRP A 99 -13.20 -2.65 -3.29
N ARG A 100 -13.93 -2.05 -2.35
CA ARG A 100 -14.04 -2.56 -0.99
C ARG A 100 -14.98 -3.76 -0.94
N GLY A 101 -14.54 -4.84 -0.28
CA GLY A 101 -15.31 -6.06 -0.09
C GLY A 101 -15.15 -7.07 -1.22
N GLN A 102 -13.98 -7.12 -1.87
CA GLN A 102 -13.66 -8.13 -2.87
C GLN A 102 -13.74 -9.54 -2.28
N SER A 103 -14.24 -10.49 -3.07
CA SER A 103 -14.00 -11.92 -2.82
C SER A 103 -12.53 -12.27 -3.06
N SER A 104 -12.09 -13.45 -2.62
CA SER A 104 -10.74 -13.94 -2.91
C SER A 104 -10.49 -14.07 -4.42
N ASP A 105 -11.46 -14.54 -5.18
CA ASP A 105 -11.32 -14.69 -6.64
C ASP A 105 -11.22 -13.34 -7.34
N GLU A 106 -12.04 -12.37 -6.91
CA GLU A 106 -12.00 -10.99 -7.41
C GLU A 106 -10.68 -10.31 -7.09
N TYR A 107 -10.16 -10.50 -5.87
CA TYR A 107 -8.87 -9.99 -5.44
C TYR A 107 -7.74 -10.49 -6.36
N TYR A 108 -7.61 -11.81 -6.54
CA TYR A 108 -6.58 -12.36 -7.41
C TYR A 108 -6.81 -12.03 -8.90
N TRP A 109 -8.07 -11.86 -9.32
CA TRP A 109 -8.37 -11.35 -10.66
C TRP A 109 -7.81 -9.92 -10.85
N CYS A 110 -7.93 -9.05 -9.85
CA CYS A 110 -7.33 -7.72 -9.89
C CYS A 110 -5.80 -7.76 -9.94
N LEU A 111 -5.14 -8.65 -9.19
CA LEU A 111 -3.69 -8.84 -9.27
C LEU A 111 -3.26 -9.29 -10.68
N ARG A 112 -3.98 -10.23 -11.29
CA ARG A 112 -3.72 -10.65 -12.68
C ARG A 112 -3.89 -9.50 -13.66
N LYS A 113 -4.87 -8.61 -13.47
CA LYS A 113 -5.01 -7.40 -14.29
C LYS A 113 -3.81 -6.46 -14.21
N VAL A 114 -3.14 -6.39 -13.05
CA VAL A 114 -1.86 -5.68 -12.93
C VAL A 114 -0.77 -6.40 -13.73
N VAL A 115 -0.67 -7.72 -13.68
CA VAL A 115 0.35 -8.47 -14.46
C VAL A 115 0.09 -8.38 -15.97
N GLU A 116 -1.17 -8.50 -16.41
CA GLU A 116 -1.62 -8.38 -17.81
C GLU A 116 -1.35 -7.00 -18.42
N SER A 117 -1.11 -5.97 -17.58
CA SER A 117 -0.63 -4.68 -18.07
C SER A 117 0.83 -4.66 -18.51
N GLU A 118 1.54 -5.77 -18.29
CA GLU A 118 2.96 -5.92 -18.53
C GLU A 118 3.78 -4.76 -17.92
N PRO A 119 3.78 -4.61 -16.58
CA PRO A 119 4.54 -3.55 -15.93
C PRO A 119 6.05 -3.80 -15.99
N ASP A 120 6.83 -2.77 -16.29
CA ASP A 120 8.30 -2.83 -16.27
C ASP A 120 8.84 -2.70 -14.83
N ILE A 121 8.11 -2.00 -13.96
CA ILE A 121 8.40 -1.88 -12.52
C ILE A 121 7.15 -2.25 -11.71
N VAL A 122 7.36 -2.98 -10.60
CA VAL A 122 6.26 -3.37 -9.69
C VAL A 122 6.40 -2.80 -8.27
N LEU A 123 5.29 -2.37 -7.69
CA LEU A 123 5.20 -1.96 -6.29
C LEU A 123 4.25 -2.91 -5.55
N ASP A 124 4.69 -3.48 -4.44
CA ASP A 124 3.91 -4.46 -3.69
C ASP A 124 3.92 -4.18 -2.18
N ASP A 125 2.82 -4.55 -1.54
CA ASP A 125 2.56 -4.44 -0.11
C ASP A 125 2.01 -5.79 0.36
N GLY A 126 2.90 -6.61 0.91
CA GLY A 126 2.57 -7.93 1.45
C GLY A 126 3.19 -9.10 0.66
N GLY A 127 3.66 -8.85 -0.56
CA GLY A 127 4.40 -9.81 -1.39
C GLY A 127 3.54 -10.72 -2.26
N ASP A 128 2.24 -10.45 -2.40
CA ASP A 128 1.33 -11.29 -3.19
C ASP A 128 1.47 -11.08 -4.70
N LEU A 129 1.73 -9.85 -5.16
CA LEU A 129 2.07 -9.59 -6.56
C LEU A 129 3.42 -10.23 -6.91
N HIS A 130 4.42 -10.06 -6.03
CA HIS A 130 5.72 -10.69 -6.19
C HIS A 130 5.59 -12.22 -6.27
N ALA A 131 4.81 -12.83 -5.39
CA ALA A 131 4.59 -14.28 -5.39
C ALA A 131 3.87 -14.75 -6.65
N LEU A 132 2.82 -14.03 -7.10
CA LEU A 132 2.12 -14.34 -8.35
C LEU A 132 3.08 -14.33 -9.55
N LEU A 133 3.92 -13.31 -9.66
CA LEU A 133 4.91 -13.18 -10.73
C LEU A 133 5.93 -14.32 -10.73
N HIS A 134 6.46 -14.68 -9.56
CA HIS A 134 7.49 -15.72 -9.45
C HIS A 134 6.94 -17.14 -9.57
N LYS A 135 5.63 -17.33 -9.43
CA LYS A 135 4.98 -18.65 -9.49
C LYS A 135 4.29 -18.93 -10.82
N ASP A 136 3.43 -18.00 -11.26
CA ASP A 136 2.49 -18.25 -12.35
C ASP A 136 2.90 -17.51 -13.64
N TYR A 137 3.77 -16.50 -13.54
CA TYR A 137 4.22 -15.66 -14.67
C TYR A 137 5.74 -15.57 -14.76
N ILE A 138 6.44 -16.68 -14.51
CA ILE A 138 7.90 -16.72 -14.36
C ILE A 138 8.67 -16.18 -15.58
N ASP A 139 8.18 -16.45 -16.79
CA ASP A 139 8.78 -15.98 -18.03
C ASP A 139 8.66 -14.46 -18.17
N TYR A 140 7.51 -13.91 -17.74
CA TYR A 140 7.28 -12.47 -17.71
C TYR A 140 8.09 -11.80 -16.60
N ALA A 141 8.18 -12.42 -15.42
CA ALA A 141 8.98 -11.91 -14.31
C ALA A 141 10.44 -11.66 -14.70
N GLY A 142 11.02 -12.47 -15.59
CA GLY A 142 12.37 -12.26 -16.12
C GLY A 142 12.55 -10.98 -16.96
N ARG A 143 11.47 -10.27 -17.32
CA ARG A 143 11.50 -9.01 -18.09
C ARG A 143 11.31 -7.76 -17.23
N ILE A 144 10.92 -7.94 -15.96
CA ILE A 144 10.72 -6.83 -15.02
C ILE A 144 12.08 -6.23 -14.64
N ILE A 145 12.19 -4.90 -14.72
CA ILE A 145 13.41 -4.15 -14.40
C ILE A 145 13.71 -4.23 -12.90
N GLY A 146 12.66 -4.12 -12.07
CA GLY A 146 12.77 -4.23 -10.62
C GLY A 146 11.44 -4.04 -9.92
N GLY A 147 11.46 -4.24 -8.60
CA GLY A 147 10.30 -4.03 -7.76
C GLY A 147 10.60 -3.32 -6.45
N THR A 148 9.56 -3.00 -5.70
CA THR A 148 9.66 -2.48 -4.34
C THR A 148 8.68 -3.20 -3.42
N GLU A 149 9.09 -3.48 -2.19
CA GLU A 149 8.23 -4.11 -1.18
C GLU A 149 8.15 -3.28 0.11
N GLU A 150 6.92 -3.00 0.53
CA GLU A 150 6.61 -2.09 1.64
C GLU A 150 6.58 -2.76 3.02
N THR A 151 6.34 -4.07 3.10
CA THR A 151 6.11 -4.77 4.36
C THR A 151 7.27 -5.64 4.81
N THR A 152 7.37 -5.82 6.12
CA THR A 152 8.32 -6.78 6.70
C THR A 152 8.05 -8.20 6.20
N THR A 153 6.79 -8.60 6.09
CA THR A 153 6.37 -9.93 5.66
C THR A 153 6.77 -10.21 4.21
N GLY A 154 6.47 -9.29 3.29
CA GLY A 154 6.88 -9.42 1.90
C GLY A 154 8.39 -9.46 1.74
N VAL A 155 9.14 -8.62 2.49
CA VAL A 155 10.62 -8.64 2.47
C VAL A 155 11.17 -10.00 2.92
N ILE A 156 10.57 -10.64 3.93
CA ILE A 156 10.99 -11.98 4.38
C ILE A 156 10.76 -13.02 3.28
N ARG A 157 9.61 -12.98 2.59
CA ARG A 157 9.28 -13.87 1.46
C ARG A 157 10.30 -13.70 0.33
N LEU A 158 10.60 -12.47 -0.05
CA LEU A 158 11.57 -12.16 -1.10
C LEU A 158 13.00 -12.59 -0.74
N LYS A 159 13.42 -12.42 0.51
CA LYS A 159 14.71 -12.93 0.99
C LYS A 159 14.81 -14.46 1.01
N ALA A 160 13.69 -15.17 1.05
CA ALA A 160 13.70 -16.62 0.87
C ALA A 160 13.98 -16.96 -0.61
N LEU A 161 13.28 -16.30 -1.54
CA LEU A 161 13.52 -16.45 -2.98
C LEU A 161 14.96 -16.09 -3.38
N GLU A 162 15.52 -15.03 -2.78
CA GLU A 162 16.92 -14.64 -2.99
C GLU A 162 17.89 -15.73 -2.50
N ARG A 163 17.69 -16.28 -1.29
CA ARG A 163 18.51 -17.35 -0.73
C ARG A 163 18.44 -18.65 -1.55
N GLU A 164 17.31 -18.91 -2.18
CA GLU A 164 17.10 -20.05 -3.08
C GLU A 164 17.62 -19.79 -4.51
N GLY A 165 18.05 -18.56 -4.83
CA GLY A 165 18.55 -18.19 -6.16
C GLY A 165 17.46 -18.12 -7.23
N VAL A 166 16.20 -17.98 -6.84
CA VAL A 166 15.04 -17.99 -7.75
C VAL A 166 14.37 -16.62 -7.92
N LEU A 167 14.83 -15.59 -7.18
CA LEU A 167 14.38 -14.21 -7.35
C LEU A 167 14.74 -13.71 -8.76
N LYS A 168 13.74 -13.26 -9.54
CA LYS A 168 13.88 -12.96 -10.97
C LYS A 168 14.31 -11.54 -11.28
N TYR A 169 14.04 -10.60 -10.38
CA TYR A 169 14.36 -9.19 -10.55
C TYR A 169 14.75 -8.56 -9.20
N PRO A 170 15.57 -7.49 -9.20
CA PRO A 170 15.96 -6.82 -7.97
C PRO A 170 14.75 -6.18 -7.28
N VAL A 171 14.69 -6.28 -5.94
CA VAL A 171 13.63 -5.64 -5.15
C VAL A 171 14.22 -4.73 -4.07
N ILE A 172 13.76 -3.47 -4.05
CA ILE A 172 14.08 -2.53 -2.99
C ILE A 172 13.12 -2.75 -1.82
N ALA A 173 13.67 -3.16 -0.69
CA ALA A 173 12.94 -3.27 0.57
C ALA A 173 12.67 -1.88 1.18
N VAL A 174 11.59 -1.22 0.73
CA VAL A 174 11.17 0.11 1.21
C VAL A 174 10.92 0.09 2.72
N ASN A 175 10.46 -1.04 3.25
CA ASN A 175 10.27 -1.24 4.68
C ASN A 175 11.55 -0.96 5.52
N ASN A 176 12.75 -1.10 4.94
CA ASN A 176 14.00 -0.90 5.66
C ASN A 176 14.44 0.57 5.72
N ALA A 177 13.81 1.46 4.95
CA ALA A 177 14.07 2.88 5.06
C ALA A 177 13.68 3.36 6.47
N TYR A 178 14.57 4.06 7.17
CA TYR A 178 14.30 4.55 8.53
C TYR A 178 13.08 5.46 8.60
N THR A 179 12.85 6.26 7.55
CA THR A 179 11.65 7.11 7.41
C THR A 179 10.36 6.32 7.24
N LYS A 180 10.42 5.04 6.89
CA LYS A 180 9.28 4.11 6.88
C LYS A 180 9.21 3.37 8.20
N HIS A 181 10.25 2.58 8.50
CA HIS A 181 10.27 1.63 9.61
C HIS A 181 10.05 2.28 10.98
N LEU A 182 10.72 3.42 11.22
CA LEU A 182 10.69 4.09 12.53
C LEU A 182 9.45 4.96 12.72
N PHE A 183 8.75 5.28 11.62
CA PHE A 183 7.62 6.21 11.64
C PHE A 183 6.28 5.50 11.46
N ASP A 184 6.06 4.91 10.29
CA ASP A 184 4.78 4.30 9.91
C ASP A 184 4.41 3.16 10.88
N ASN A 185 5.26 2.14 10.94
CA ASN A 185 4.98 0.92 11.71
C ASN A 185 4.66 1.24 13.19
N ARG A 186 5.28 2.27 13.78
CA ARG A 186 5.06 2.64 15.18
C ARG A 186 3.93 3.64 15.36
N TYR A 187 4.04 4.80 14.73
CA TYR A 187 3.12 5.91 15.01
C TYR A 187 1.84 5.79 14.18
N GLY A 188 1.97 5.38 12.92
CA GLY A 188 0.87 5.14 11.99
C GLY A 188 0.03 3.96 12.46
N THR A 189 0.59 2.74 12.44
CA THR A 189 -0.15 1.53 12.84
C THR A 189 -0.70 1.62 14.26
N GLY A 190 0.07 2.17 15.21
CA GLY A 190 -0.42 2.35 16.58
C GLY A 190 -1.67 3.22 16.64
N GLN A 191 -1.69 4.34 15.90
CA GLN A 191 -2.83 5.26 15.87
C GLN A 191 -4.04 4.65 15.15
N SER A 192 -3.84 4.11 13.95
CA SER A 192 -4.92 3.56 13.13
C SER A 192 -5.55 2.31 13.76
N THR A 193 -4.78 1.51 14.50
CA THR A 193 -5.32 0.36 15.25
C THR A 193 -6.42 0.80 16.21
N PHE A 194 -6.16 1.84 17.01
CA PHE A 194 -7.16 2.33 17.96
C PHE A 194 -8.28 3.10 17.28
N ASP A 195 -8.03 3.85 16.19
CA ASP A 195 -9.10 4.44 15.39
C ASP A 195 -10.06 3.34 14.87
N GLY A 196 -9.52 2.23 14.35
CA GLY A 196 -10.30 1.08 13.90
C GLY A 196 -11.13 0.44 15.01
N ILE A 197 -10.53 0.15 16.17
CA ILE A 197 -11.23 -0.42 17.33
C ILE A 197 -12.37 0.51 17.78
N LEU A 198 -12.09 1.80 17.91
CA LEU A 198 -13.07 2.79 18.38
C LEU A 198 -14.24 2.92 17.39
N ARG A 199 -13.98 3.02 16.08
CA ARG A 199 -15.04 3.07 15.07
C ARG A 199 -15.91 1.81 15.04
N ALA A 200 -15.31 0.65 15.28
CA ALA A 200 -16.04 -0.61 15.25
C ALA A 200 -16.89 -0.86 16.50
N THR A 201 -16.48 -0.34 17.65
CA THR A 201 -17.02 -0.79 18.95
C THR A 201 -17.54 0.33 19.85
N ASN A 202 -17.18 1.59 19.60
CA ASN A 202 -17.40 2.73 20.51
C ASN A 202 -16.93 2.48 21.94
N ILE A 203 -15.96 1.56 22.13
CA ILE A 203 -15.52 1.12 23.44
C ILE A 203 -14.69 2.20 24.14
N LEU A 204 -14.94 2.43 25.43
CA LEU A 204 -14.05 3.24 26.26
C LEU A 204 -12.79 2.43 26.62
N VAL A 205 -11.62 2.83 26.12
CA VAL A 205 -10.34 2.15 26.43
C VAL A 205 -9.89 2.41 27.87
N ALA A 206 -10.24 3.56 28.43
CA ALA A 206 -9.86 3.94 29.78
C ALA A 206 -10.31 2.89 30.82
N GLY A 207 -9.41 2.50 31.72
CA GLY A 207 -9.70 1.50 32.76
C GLY A 207 -9.64 0.04 32.30
N LYS A 208 -9.47 -0.24 30.99
CA LYS A 208 -9.41 -1.62 30.47
C LYS A 208 -8.00 -2.22 30.53
N VAL A 209 -7.94 -3.54 30.49
CA VAL A 209 -6.70 -4.28 30.28
C VAL A 209 -6.56 -4.53 28.78
N VAL A 210 -5.44 -4.09 28.20
CA VAL A 210 -5.11 -4.31 26.79
C VAL A 210 -3.94 -5.28 26.74
N VAL A 211 -4.08 -6.38 26.00
CA VAL A 211 -2.98 -7.33 25.74
C VAL A 211 -2.49 -7.09 24.31
N VAL A 212 -1.18 -6.88 24.17
CA VAL A 212 -0.50 -6.69 22.88
C VAL A 212 0.42 -7.88 22.66
N ALA A 213 0.14 -8.67 21.63
CA ALA A 213 1.01 -9.77 21.21
C ALA A 213 2.08 -9.26 20.24
N GLY A 214 3.34 -9.30 20.68
CA GLY A 214 4.50 -8.73 20.01
C GLY A 214 4.85 -7.31 20.49
N TYR A 215 6.15 -7.04 20.56
CA TYR A 215 6.76 -5.76 20.94
C TYR A 215 7.83 -5.29 19.93
N GLY A 216 7.73 -5.75 18.69
CA GLY A 216 8.32 -5.08 17.53
C GLY A 216 7.79 -3.65 17.33
N TRP A 217 8.13 -3.01 16.22
CA TRP A 217 7.76 -1.60 15.99
C TRP A 217 6.26 -1.33 15.99
N VAL A 218 5.46 -2.27 15.45
CA VAL A 218 3.99 -2.22 15.51
C VAL A 218 3.48 -2.35 16.95
N GLY A 219 3.92 -3.39 17.67
CA GLY A 219 3.52 -3.63 19.06
C GLY A 219 3.86 -2.47 20.00
N LYS A 220 5.04 -1.86 19.83
CA LYS A 220 5.44 -0.62 20.53
C LYS A 220 4.47 0.52 20.29
N GLY A 221 4.02 0.70 19.05
CA GLY A 221 3.02 1.68 18.66
C GLY A 221 1.68 1.47 19.35
N ILE A 222 1.15 0.26 19.26
CA ILE A 222 -0.13 -0.13 19.87
C ILE A 222 -0.07 0.04 21.39
N ALA A 223 0.96 -0.49 22.04
CA ALA A 223 1.11 -0.39 23.49
C ALA A 223 1.21 1.07 23.98
N MET A 224 1.92 1.92 23.23
CA MET A 224 2.02 3.35 23.52
C MET A 224 0.66 4.04 23.41
N ARG A 225 -0.13 3.77 22.35
CA ARG A 225 -1.47 4.36 22.19
C ARG A 225 -2.46 3.85 23.23
N ALA A 226 -2.43 2.55 23.55
CA ALA A 226 -3.26 1.94 24.59
C ALA A 226 -3.06 2.66 25.94
N ARG A 227 -1.80 2.90 26.31
CA ARG A 227 -1.44 3.65 27.53
C ARG A 227 -1.93 5.09 27.45
N GLY A 228 -1.72 5.77 26.32
CA GLY A 228 -2.18 7.15 26.10
C GLY A 228 -3.70 7.32 26.17
N LEU A 229 -4.47 6.28 25.85
CA LEU A 229 -5.94 6.26 25.95
C LEU A 229 -6.45 5.86 27.36
N GLY A 230 -5.55 5.70 28.33
CA GLY A 230 -5.92 5.45 29.74
C GLY A 230 -6.17 3.99 30.10
N ALA A 231 -5.69 3.02 29.31
CA ALA A 231 -5.79 1.61 29.68
C ALA A 231 -5.19 1.37 31.09
N ARG A 232 -5.92 0.66 31.96
CA ARG A 232 -5.50 0.34 33.34
C ARG A 232 -4.21 -0.47 33.37
N ARG A 233 -4.09 -1.42 32.44
CA ARG A 233 -2.89 -2.24 32.24
C ARG A 233 -2.71 -2.50 30.75
N VAL A 234 -1.47 -2.33 30.28
CA VAL A 234 -1.04 -2.79 28.96
C VAL A 234 -0.08 -3.95 29.19
N ILE A 235 -0.53 -5.15 28.85
CA ILE A 235 0.26 -6.38 28.95
C ILE A 235 0.85 -6.63 27.57
N VAL A 236 2.14 -6.92 27.51
CA VAL A 236 2.85 -7.24 26.26
C VAL A 236 3.33 -8.68 26.34
N THR A 237 3.16 -9.44 25.28
CA THR A 237 3.72 -10.79 25.13
C THR A 237 4.74 -10.81 23.97
N GLU A 238 5.77 -11.64 24.06
CA GLU A 238 6.76 -11.87 22.99
C GLU A 238 7.16 -13.35 23.00
N VAL A 239 7.63 -13.87 21.86
CA VAL A 239 8.08 -15.27 21.68
C VAL A 239 9.51 -15.29 21.19
#